data_AF-A0A964THV4-F1
#
_entry.id   AF-A0A964THV4-F1
#
_cell.length_a   1.000
_cell.length_b   1.000
_cell.length_c   1.000
_cell.angle_alpha   90.00
_cell.angle_beta   90.00
_cell.angle_gamma   90.00
#
_symmetry.space_group_name_H-M   'P 1'
#
loop_
_entity.id
_entity.type
_entity.pdbx_description
1 polymer ?
#
loop_
_entity_poly.entity_id
_entity_poly.type
_entity_poly.pdbx_seq_one_letter_code
_entity_poly.pdbx_strand_id
1 'polypeptide(L)'
;MRPSAPALPPDLARRRDLIAGCGGRFCTVTFLKKDGSLRTMQVQPAALRLREKGERALPHARRAAATRAARHPHLLPVWDVRARAPRSVDLRTVRRIAADGRVHRFGLPDPL
;
A
#
# COMPACT_ATOMS: atom_id res chain seq x y z
N MET A 1 15.12 -18.32 -18.03
CA MET A 1 15.07 -17.97 -16.59
C MET A 1 14.57 -16.53 -16.48
N ARG A 2 13.35 -16.27 -16.00
CA ARG A 2 12.88 -14.88 -15.80
C ARG A 2 13.58 -14.32 -14.57
N PRO A 3 14.13 -13.08 -14.59
CA PRO A 3 14.70 -12.49 -13.40
C PRO A 3 13.62 -12.44 -12.32
N SER A 4 13.97 -12.93 -11.12
CA SER A 4 13.13 -12.80 -9.94
C SER A 4 12.79 -11.32 -9.76
N ALA A 5 11.54 -11.00 -9.44
CA ALA A 5 11.16 -9.60 -9.20
C ALA A 5 12.07 -9.03 -8.10
N PRO A 6 12.64 -7.83 -8.27
CA PRO A 6 13.51 -7.26 -7.26
C PRO A 6 12.74 -7.14 -5.94
N ALA A 7 13.36 -7.58 -4.86
CA ALA A 7 12.81 -7.45 -3.52
C ALA A 7 12.50 -5.97 -3.24
N LEU A 8 11.39 -5.71 -2.56
CA LEU A 8 11.01 -4.36 -2.17
C LEU A 8 12.13 -3.77 -1.29
N PRO A 9 12.69 -2.58 -1.60
CA PRO A 9 13.72 -1.96 -0.77
C PRO A 9 13.32 -1.92 0.71
N PRO A 10 14.26 -2.12 1.67
CA PRO A 10 13.94 -2.24 3.09
C PRO A 10 13.07 -1.09 3.63
N ASP A 11 13.30 0.14 3.18
CA ASP A 11 12.51 1.30 3.58
C ASP A 11 11.04 1.21 3.14
N LEU A 12 10.80 0.69 1.93
CA LEU A 12 9.45 0.51 1.42
C LEU A 12 8.76 -0.68 2.10
N ALA A 13 9.51 -1.74 2.42
CA ALA A 13 9.01 -2.84 3.24
C ALA A 13 8.57 -2.35 4.62
N ARG A 14 9.38 -1.52 5.30
CA ARG A 14 9.00 -0.90 6.57
C ARG A 14 7.70 -0.08 6.47
N ARG A 15 7.54 0.73 5.41
CA ARG A 15 6.30 1.49 5.18
C ARG A 15 5.10 0.56 5.00
N ARG A 16 5.26 -0.53 4.24
CA ARG A 16 4.24 -1.56 4.04
C ARG A 16 3.83 -2.20 5.36
N ASP A 17 4.80 -2.61 6.16
CA ASP A 17 4.56 -3.33 7.41
C ASP A 17 3.87 -2.46 8.45
N LEU A 18 4.22 -1.17 8.52
CA LEU A 18 3.51 -0.21 9.38
C LEU A 18 2.04 -0.09 9.02
N ILE A 19 1.72 -0.01 7.72
CA ILE A 19 0.32 0.04 7.27
C ILE A 19 -0.35 -1.29 7.55
N ALA A 20 0.23 -2.41 7.14
CA ALA A 20 -0.35 -3.74 7.30
C ALA A 20 -0.58 -4.12 8.78
N GLY A 21 0.36 -3.77 9.67
CA GLY A 21 0.29 -4.01 11.11
C GLY A 21 -0.85 -3.29 11.83
N CYS A 22 -1.49 -2.31 11.19
CA CYS A 22 -2.71 -1.69 11.73
C CYS A 22 -3.89 -2.68 11.73
N GLY A 23 -3.90 -3.66 10.81
CA GLY A 23 -4.90 -4.71 10.76
C GLY A 23 -6.32 -4.18 10.65
N GLY A 24 -7.17 -4.50 11.64
CA GLY A 24 -8.56 -4.02 11.72
C GLY A 24 -8.71 -2.54 12.11
N ARG A 25 -7.64 -1.91 12.60
CA ARG A 25 -7.64 -0.51 13.06
C ARG A 25 -7.44 0.46 11.90
N PHE A 26 -7.79 1.72 12.13
CA PHE A 26 -7.54 2.79 11.19
C PHE A 26 -6.11 3.31 11.31
N CYS A 27 -5.50 3.59 10.16
CA CYS A 27 -4.28 4.39 10.09
C CYS A 27 -4.45 5.53 9.08
N THR A 28 -3.64 6.56 9.24
CA THR A 28 -3.65 7.72 8.35
C THR A 28 -2.34 7.75 7.57
N VAL A 29 -2.45 7.72 6.25
CA VAL A 29 -1.29 7.74 5.34
C VAL A 29 -1.29 9.06 4.58
N THR A 30 -0.20 9.81 4.67
CA THR A 30 0.02 11.03 3.88
C THR A 30 1.09 10.76 2.84
N PHE A 31 0.79 11.09 1.59
CA PHE A 31 1.67 10.85 0.45
C PHE A 31 1.70 12.04 -0.51
N LEU A 32 2.80 12.14 -1.26
CA LEU A 32 2.98 13.14 -2.31
C LEU A 32 2.24 12.70 -3.58
N LYS A 33 1.44 13.61 -4.14
CA LYS A 33 0.81 13.45 -5.45
C LYS A 33 1.76 13.90 -6.55
N LYS A 34 1.44 13.54 -7.80
CA LYS A 34 2.21 13.94 -8.99
C LYS A 34 2.33 15.46 -9.14
N ASP A 35 1.34 16.21 -8.71
CA ASP A 35 1.31 17.68 -8.73
C ASP A 35 2.12 18.32 -7.58
N GLY A 36 2.83 17.54 -6.77
CA GLY A 36 3.60 18.01 -5.62
C GLY A 36 2.77 18.30 -4.37
N SER A 37 1.44 18.22 -4.44
CA SER A 37 0.58 18.39 -3.26
C SER A 37 0.61 17.15 -2.36
N LEU A 38 0.40 17.36 -1.05
CA LEU A 38 0.22 16.25 -0.12
C LEU A 38 -1.25 15.86 -0.04
N ARG A 39 -1.51 14.56 -0.06
CA ARG A 39 -2.83 13.99 0.23
C ARG A 39 -2.76 13.09 1.44
N THR A 40 -3.77 13.22 2.29
CA THR A 40 -3.99 12.35 3.44
C THR A 40 -5.15 11.39 3.16
N MET A 41 -4.97 10.12 3.49
CA MET A 41 -5.96 9.06 3.32
C MET A 41 -6.13 8.28 4.62
N GLN A 42 -7.38 7.99 4.98
CA GLN A 42 -7.72 7.12 6.11
C GLN A 42 -7.88 5.69 5.59
N VAL A 43 -7.05 4.79 6.11
CA VAL A 43 -6.90 3.42 5.63
C VAL A 43 -7.33 2.42 6.70
N GLN A 44 -8.01 1.35 6.28
CA GLN A 44 -8.26 0.17 7.10
C GLN A 44 -7.74 -1.09 6.38
N PRO A 45 -6.53 -1.57 6.68
CA PRO A 45 -5.88 -2.62 5.90
C PRO A 45 -6.68 -3.93 5.82
N ALA A 46 -7.21 -4.42 6.96
CA ALA A 46 -7.94 -5.68 7.00
C ALA A 46 -9.29 -5.63 6.26
N ALA A 47 -9.89 -4.44 6.11
CA ALA A 47 -11.19 -4.28 5.47
C ALA A 47 -11.20 -4.63 3.98
N LEU A 48 -10.05 -4.50 3.31
CA LEU A 48 -9.94 -4.85 1.90
C LEU A 48 -10.13 -6.36 1.68
N ARG A 49 -9.45 -7.20 2.48
CA ARG A 49 -9.53 -8.67 2.36
C ARG A 49 -10.96 -9.20 2.53
N LEU A 50 -11.77 -8.56 3.36
CA LEU A 50 -13.17 -8.92 3.58
C LEU A 50 -14.08 -8.60 2.38
N ARG A 51 -13.61 -7.77 1.43
CA ARG A 51 -14.37 -7.29 0.27
C ARG A 51 -13.84 -7.83 -1.05
N GLU A 52 -12.64 -8.38 -1.05
CA GLU A 52 -12.07 -9.05 -2.20
C GLU A 52 -12.63 -10.47 -2.34
N LYS A 53 -12.81 -10.93 -3.58
CA LYS A 53 -13.19 -12.32 -3.85
C LYS A 53 -12.10 -13.32 -3.44
N GLY A 54 -10.83 -12.88 -3.39
CA GLY A 54 -9.69 -13.72 -3.06
C GLY A 54 -9.64 -14.99 -3.93
N GLU A 55 -9.56 -16.14 -3.28
CA GLU A 55 -9.52 -17.45 -3.95
C GLU A 55 -10.78 -17.76 -4.77
N ARG A 56 -11.92 -17.15 -4.44
CA ARG A 56 -13.18 -17.30 -5.19
C ARG A 56 -13.20 -16.50 -6.49
N ALA A 57 -12.15 -15.74 -6.80
CA ALA A 57 -12.02 -15.03 -8.07
C ALA A 57 -11.73 -15.99 -9.24
N LEU A 58 -12.11 -15.57 -10.45
CA LEU A 58 -11.81 -16.32 -11.67
C LEU A 58 -10.29 -16.51 -11.83
N PRO A 59 -9.81 -17.62 -12.41
CA PRO A 59 -8.38 -17.91 -12.51
C PRO A 59 -7.56 -16.79 -13.18
N HIS A 60 -8.09 -16.17 -14.23
CA HIS A 60 -7.43 -15.06 -14.91
C HIS A 60 -7.31 -13.81 -14.02
N ALA A 61 -8.30 -13.54 -13.16
CA ALA A 61 -8.29 -12.41 -12.25
C ALA A 61 -7.23 -12.60 -11.14
N ARG A 62 -7.12 -13.82 -10.60
CA ARG A 62 -6.05 -14.16 -9.64
C ARG A 62 -4.66 -13.99 -10.26
N ARG A 63 -4.47 -14.47 -11.50
CA ARG A 63 -3.21 -14.28 -12.25
C ARG A 63 -2.88 -12.81 -12.49
N ALA A 64 -3.87 -11.99 -12.83
CA ALA A 64 -3.69 -10.56 -13.03
C ALA A 64 -3.27 -9.86 -11.72
N ALA A 65 -3.91 -10.18 -10.59
CA ALA A 65 -3.54 -9.66 -9.28
C ALA A 65 -2.10 -10.04 -8.90
N ALA A 66 -1.73 -11.31 -9.06
CA ALA A 66 -0.36 -11.79 -8.81
C ALA A 66 0.68 -11.10 -9.71
N THR A 67 0.37 -10.94 -11.00
CA THR A 67 1.24 -10.24 -11.94
C THR A 67 1.44 -8.79 -11.55
N ARG A 68 0.37 -8.10 -11.13
CA ARG A 68 0.45 -6.71 -10.66
C ARG A 68 1.29 -6.59 -9.39
N ALA A 69 1.12 -7.50 -8.43
CA ALA A 69 1.90 -7.53 -7.20
C ALA A 69 3.40 -7.73 -7.49
N ALA A 70 3.74 -8.63 -8.43
CA ALA A 70 5.13 -8.87 -8.83
C ALA A 70 5.76 -7.70 -9.59
N ARG A 71 5.01 -7.04 -10.49
CA ARG A 71 5.51 -5.92 -11.30
C ARG A 71 5.56 -4.59 -10.54
N HIS A 72 4.70 -4.42 -9.55
CA HIS A 72 4.57 -3.17 -8.80
C HIS A 72 4.60 -3.42 -7.28
N PRO A 73 5.72 -3.93 -6.74
CA PRO A 73 5.82 -4.28 -5.32
C PRO A 73 5.70 -3.05 -4.40
N HIS A 74 5.90 -1.84 -4.91
CA HIS A 74 5.72 -0.59 -4.17
C HIS A 74 4.25 -0.13 -4.10
N LEU A 75 3.32 -0.73 -4.86
CA LEU A 75 1.91 -0.44 -4.75
C LEU A 75 1.26 -1.35 -3.70
N LEU A 76 0.72 -0.73 -2.66
CA LEU A 76 -0.01 -1.42 -1.61
C LEU A 76 -1.51 -1.22 -1.82
N PRO A 77 -2.28 -2.26 -2.17
CA PRO A 77 -3.74 -2.16 -2.19
C PRO A 77 -4.27 -2.02 -0.76
N VAL A 78 -5.21 -1.09 -0.58
CA VAL A 78 -5.80 -0.74 0.72
C VAL A 78 -7.29 -0.44 0.57
N TRP A 79 -8.01 -0.48 1.69
CA TRP A 79 -9.36 0.09 1.77
C TRP A 79 -9.29 1.55 2.24
N ASP A 80 -9.78 2.47 1.40
CA ASP A 80 -9.99 3.87 1.79
C ASP A 80 -11.32 3.98 2.51
N VAL A 81 -11.26 4.32 3.80
CA VAL A 81 -12.43 4.40 4.68
C VAL A 81 -13.36 5.53 4.25
N ARG A 82 -12.80 6.68 3.85
CA ARG A 82 -13.57 7.87 3.49
C ARG A 82 -14.23 7.71 2.13
N ALA A 83 -13.50 7.15 1.16
CA ALA A 83 -14.05 6.87 -0.16
C ALA A 83 -14.91 5.59 -0.20
N ARG A 84 -14.87 4.76 0.85
CA ARG A 84 -15.54 3.45 0.93
C ARG A 84 -15.24 2.57 -0.29
N ALA A 85 -13.97 2.53 -0.71
CA ALA A 85 -13.56 1.87 -1.94
C ALA A 85 -12.13 1.30 -1.85
N PRO A 86 -11.80 0.25 -2.64
CA PRO A 86 -10.43 -0.19 -2.79
C PRO A 86 -9.59 0.87 -3.52
N ARG A 87 -8.39 1.15 -3.01
CA ARG A 87 -7.42 2.09 -3.58
C ARG A 87 -6.02 1.49 -3.50
N SER A 88 -5.04 2.13 -4.12
CA SER A 88 -3.62 1.78 -3.95
C SER A 88 -2.87 2.96 -3.35
N VAL A 89 -1.98 2.67 -2.40
CA VAL A 89 -0.94 3.59 -1.91
C VAL A 89 0.36 3.26 -2.64
N ASP A 90 1.00 4.27 -3.22
CA ASP A 90 2.39 4.15 -3.67
C ASP A 90 3.32 4.39 -2.49
N LEU A 91 3.99 3.33 -2.03
CA LEU A 91 4.86 3.39 -0.86
C LEU A 91 6.04 4.34 -1.06
N ARG A 92 6.47 4.60 -2.30
CA ARG A 92 7.60 5.51 -2.60
C ARG A 92 7.30 6.95 -2.22
N THR A 93 6.05 7.37 -2.37
CA THR A 93 5.62 8.76 -2.14
C THR A 93 5.06 8.99 -0.75
N VAL A 94 4.96 7.96 0.10
CA VAL A 94 4.53 8.09 1.48
C VAL A 94 5.52 8.95 2.27
N ARG A 95 5.01 10.02 2.89
CA ARG A 95 5.76 10.98 3.72
C ARG A 95 5.51 10.78 5.21
N ARG A 96 4.30 10.31 5.55
CA ARG A 96 3.88 10.14 6.94
C ARG A 96 2.90 9.00 7.07
N ILE A 97 3.06 8.20 8.11
CA ILE A 97 2.08 7.22 8.58
C ILE A 97 1.78 7.53 10.04
N ALA A 98 0.51 7.75 10.38
CA ALA A 98 0.04 7.76 11.76
C ALA A 98 -0.73 6.48 12.05
N ALA A 99 -0.22 5.70 12.99
CA ALA A 99 -0.72 4.39 13.38
C ALA A 99 -0.48 4.18 14.87
N ASP A 100 -1.44 3.62 15.59
CA ASP A 100 -1.28 3.21 17.00
C ASP A 100 -0.79 4.33 17.93
N GLY A 101 -1.30 5.55 17.73
CA GLY A 101 -0.88 6.73 18.48
C GLY A 101 0.53 7.23 18.15
N ARG A 102 1.26 6.56 17.24
CA ARG A 102 2.60 6.94 16.79
C ARG A 102 2.56 7.57 15.40
N VAL A 103 3.53 8.44 15.15
CA VAL A 103 3.72 9.11 13.86
C VAL A 103 5.09 8.76 13.32
N HIS A 104 5.12 8.13 12.16
CA HIS A 104 6.32 7.81 11.40
C HIS A 104 6.45 8.79 10.24
N ARG A 105 7.59 9.46 10.10
CA ARG A 105 7.89 10.38 8.99
C ARG A 105 9.01 9.80 8.13
N PHE A 106 8.95 10.05 6.83
CA PHE A 106 9.90 9.51 5.86
C PHE A 106 10.47 10.63 4.98
N GLY A 107 11.79 10.58 4.74
CA GLY A 107 12.49 11.39 3.75
C GLY A 107 12.13 10.99 2.31
N LEU A 108 12.58 11.79 1.33
CA LEU A 108 12.48 11.34 -0.07
C LEU A 108 13.43 10.15 -0.20
N PRO A 109 13.05 9.05 -0.89
CA PRO A 109 14.07 8.12 -1.33
C PRO A 109 15.05 8.88 -2.24
N ASP A 110 16.34 8.57 -2.12
CA ASP A 110 17.34 9.08 -3.06
C ASP A 110 16.87 8.78 -4.49
N PRO A 111 17.09 9.71 -5.45
CA PRO A 111 16.75 9.45 -6.84
C PRO A 111 17.52 8.20 -7.30
N LEU A 112 16.77 7.17 -7.70
CA LEU A 112 17.28 5.98 -8.38
C LEU A 112 17.87 6.34 -9.75
#